data_AF-A0A2S4Q109-F1
#
_entry.id   AF-A0A2S4Q109-F1
#
_cell.length_a   1.000
_cell.length_b   1.000
_cell.length_c   1.000
_cell.angle_alpha   90.00
_cell.angle_beta   90.00
_cell.angle_gamma   90.00
#
_symmetry.space_group_name_H-M   'P 1'
#
loop_
_entity.id
_entity.type
_entity.pdbx_description
1 polymer ?
#
loop_
_entity_poly.entity_id
_entity_poly.type
_entity_poly.pdbx_seq_one_letter_code
_entity_poly.pdbx_strand_id
1 'polypeptide(L)'
;YHPDKVGINFDPHKYEIFQAAYQVLSDSSLKSQYDQYRHAKIQRQRANDLFEGKRRRMKEDLEAREKNGVSGLNKRSRDEEAKQAELQSELRRLAEEGRKRRAARERKMAENAMSSPTSVPLKESSHGKNHEIPVTCTEDEEKIERLEQRIREAEEAKAKRKLKRKAQKGGLKTSIDDESSHTGSSLGEQRKHIPLKLSKASSSPKISSPSFSMPKNDDFAATMARLRAAEKARQEKDLKKEESETAQVL
;
A
#
# COMPACT_ATOMS: atom_id res chain seq x y z
N TYR A 1 -1.40 -57.78 11.99
CA TYR A 1 -0.08 -57.94 11.34
C TYR A 1 0.85 -58.69 12.31
N HIS A 2 0.44 -59.87 12.80
CA HIS A 2 1.19 -60.60 13.83
C HIS A 2 2.32 -61.41 13.17
N PRO A 3 3.54 -61.49 13.72
CA PRO A 3 4.68 -62.15 13.06
C PRO A 3 4.35 -63.58 12.61
N ASP A 4 3.73 -64.36 13.48
CA ASP A 4 3.25 -65.73 13.23
C ASP A 4 2.33 -65.88 11.99
N LYS A 5 1.55 -64.85 11.65
CA LYS A 5 0.60 -64.88 10.51
C LYS A 5 1.13 -64.23 9.24
N VAL A 6 2.18 -63.41 9.33
CA VAL A 6 2.72 -62.64 8.20
C VAL A 6 4.02 -63.29 7.68
N GLY A 7 4.71 -64.07 8.52
CA GLY A 7 5.87 -64.86 8.13
C GLY A 7 6.99 -64.02 7.53
N ILE A 8 7.47 -64.41 6.34
CA ILE A 8 8.59 -63.77 5.63
C ILE A 8 8.31 -62.28 5.31
N ASN A 9 7.05 -61.88 5.16
CA ASN A 9 6.67 -60.49 4.86
C ASN A 9 6.50 -59.62 6.11
N PHE A 10 6.90 -60.10 7.29
CA PHE A 10 6.78 -59.35 8.54
C PHE A 10 7.77 -58.19 8.57
N ASP A 11 7.25 -57.00 8.86
CA ASP A 11 7.99 -55.76 9.03
C ASP A 11 7.89 -55.32 10.50
N PRO A 12 8.96 -55.47 11.31
CA PRO A 12 8.94 -55.12 12.72
C PRO A 12 8.57 -53.67 12.98
N HIS A 13 9.07 -52.75 12.14
CA HIS A 13 8.85 -51.32 12.30
C HIS A 13 7.38 -50.94 12.05
N LYS A 14 6.72 -51.58 11.08
CA LYS A 14 5.25 -51.43 10.91
C LYS A 14 4.49 -51.98 12.11
N TYR A 15 4.91 -53.11 12.67
CA TYR A 15 4.28 -53.70 13.86
C TYR A 15 4.40 -52.79 15.09
N GLU A 16 5.58 -52.21 15.33
CA GLU A 16 5.81 -51.21 16.38
C GLU A 16 4.94 -49.97 16.22
N ILE A 17 4.82 -49.43 14.99
CA ILE A 17 3.91 -48.31 14.69
C ILE A 17 2.46 -48.68 15.00
N PHE A 18 1.99 -49.88 14.61
CA PHE A 18 0.64 -50.32 14.92
C PHE A 18 0.41 -50.50 16.42
N GLN A 19 1.40 -50.99 17.17
CA GLN A 19 1.32 -51.15 18.63
C GLN A 19 1.27 -49.79 19.34
N ALA A 20 2.11 -48.84 18.94
CA ALA A 20 2.11 -47.48 19.47
C ALA A 20 0.81 -46.72 19.12
N ALA A 21 0.32 -46.87 17.90
CA ALA A 21 -0.97 -46.33 17.48
C ALA A 21 -2.13 -46.94 18.27
N TYR A 22 -2.11 -48.26 18.52
CA TYR A 22 -3.11 -48.94 19.32
C TYR A 22 -3.15 -48.40 20.75
N GLN A 23 -2.00 -48.26 21.42
CA GLN A 23 -1.91 -47.69 22.78
C GLN A 23 -2.49 -46.27 22.90
N VAL A 24 -2.29 -45.43 21.87
CA VAL A 24 -2.82 -44.06 21.88
C VAL A 24 -4.31 -44.01 21.49
N LEU A 25 -4.78 -44.93 20.65
CA LEU A 25 -6.15 -44.93 20.12
C LEU A 25 -7.14 -45.80 20.91
N SER A 26 -6.67 -46.75 21.74
CA SER A 26 -7.50 -47.52 22.67
C SER A 26 -8.09 -46.63 23.76
N ASP A 27 -7.28 -45.70 24.27
CA ASP A 27 -7.61 -44.88 25.43
C ASP A 27 -8.21 -43.56 24.97
N SER A 28 -9.49 -43.34 25.28
CA SER A 28 -10.24 -42.15 24.85
C SER A 28 -9.58 -40.82 25.25
N SER A 29 -8.91 -40.79 26.41
CA SER A 29 -8.14 -39.64 26.90
C SER A 29 -6.90 -39.36 26.06
N LEU A 30 -6.07 -40.38 25.79
CA LEU A 30 -4.86 -40.23 24.98
C LEU A 30 -5.20 -39.89 23.53
N LYS A 31 -6.23 -40.54 22.97
CA LYS A 31 -6.79 -40.21 21.66
C LYS A 31 -7.22 -38.74 21.58
N SER A 32 -7.95 -38.24 22.58
CA SER A 32 -8.39 -36.83 22.60
C SER A 32 -7.20 -35.86 22.62
N GLN A 33 -6.17 -36.13 23.42
CA GLN A 33 -4.95 -35.32 23.46
C GLN A 33 -4.19 -35.33 22.13
N TYR A 34 -4.06 -36.51 21.50
CA TYR A 34 -3.46 -36.66 20.17
C TYR A 34 -4.22 -35.89 19.09
N ASP A 35 -5.56 -36.02 19.06
CA ASP A 35 -6.42 -35.31 18.12
C ASP A 35 -6.32 -33.79 18.32
N GLN A 36 -6.34 -33.31 19.56
CA GLN A 36 -6.13 -31.88 19.89
C GLN A 36 -4.78 -31.36 19.39
N TYR A 37 -3.69 -32.09 19.64
CA TYR A 37 -2.35 -31.74 19.15
C TYR A 37 -2.30 -31.70 17.61
N ARG A 38 -2.89 -32.70 16.94
CA ARG A 38 -2.98 -32.77 15.48
C ARG A 38 -3.77 -31.59 14.91
N HIS A 39 -4.92 -31.26 15.50
CA HIS A 39 -5.71 -30.10 15.10
C HIS A 39 -4.95 -28.78 15.33
N ALA A 40 -4.28 -28.61 16.47
CA ALA A 40 -3.46 -27.42 16.74
C ALA A 40 -2.32 -27.25 15.71
N LYS A 41 -1.67 -28.35 15.30
CA LYS A 41 -0.63 -28.32 14.24
C LYS A 41 -1.20 -27.89 12.89
N ILE A 42 -2.35 -28.46 12.48
CA ILE A 42 -3.03 -28.09 11.22
C ILE A 42 -3.49 -26.63 11.24
N GLN A 43 -4.04 -26.14 12.35
CA GLN A 43 -4.48 -24.75 12.46
C GLN A 43 -3.30 -23.78 12.47
N ARG A 44 -2.15 -24.15 13.07
CA ARG A 44 -0.89 -23.38 12.97
C ARG A 44 -0.37 -23.32 11.53
N GLN A 45 -0.37 -24.44 10.80
CA GLN A 45 0.03 -24.47 9.39
C GLN A 45 -0.87 -23.54 8.57
N ARG A 46 -2.20 -23.69 8.64
CA ARG A 46 -3.16 -22.81 7.96
C ARG A 46 -2.98 -21.32 8.31
N ALA A 47 -2.68 -21.00 9.57
CA ALA A 47 -2.39 -19.62 9.97
C ALA A 47 -1.11 -19.10 9.30
N ASN A 48 -0.04 -19.88 9.29
CA ASN A 48 1.21 -19.54 8.61
C ASN A 48 0.97 -19.36 7.11
N ASP A 49 0.28 -20.29 6.43
CA ASP A 49 -0.05 -20.23 5.01
C ASP A 49 -0.81 -18.94 4.65
N LEU A 50 -1.73 -18.49 5.51
CA LEU A 50 -2.45 -17.22 5.36
C LEU A 50 -1.53 -15.99 5.55
N PHE A 51 -0.63 -16.00 6.53
CA PHE A 51 0.31 -14.91 6.76
C PHE A 51 1.38 -14.82 5.66
N GLU A 52 1.90 -15.96 5.20
CA GLU A 52 2.83 -16.07 4.09
C GLU A 52 2.16 -15.67 2.78
N GLY A 53 0.94 -16.15 2.51
CA GLY A 53 0.13 -15.73 1.37
C GLY A 53 -0.13 -14.22 1.37
N LYS A 54 -0.43 -13.61 2.53
CA LYS A 54 -0.60 -12.14 2.63
C LYS A 54 0.73 -11.40 2.43
N ARG A 55 1.83 -11.86 3.04
CA ARG A 55 3.18 -11.26 2.87
C ARG A 55 3.62 -11.33 1.41
N ARG A 56 3.43 -12.49 0.78
CA ARG A 56 3.71 -12.73 -0.64
C ARG A 56 2.90 -11.82 -1.54
N ARG A 57 1.58 -11.71 -1.33
CA ARG A 57 0.72 -10.76 -2.08
C ARG A 57 1.17 -9.31 -1.94
N MET A 58 1.57 -8.87 -0.74
CA MET A 58 2.09 -7.50 -0.55
C MET A 58 3.43 -7.30 -1.26
N LYS A 59 4.31 -8.31 -1.27
CA LYS A 59 5.55 -8.30 -2.04
C LYS A 59 5.28 -8.24 -3.55
N GLU A 60 4.40 -9.11 -4.06
CA GLU A 60 4.00 -9.17 -5.47
C GLU A 60 3.31 -7.87 -5.94
N ASP A 61 2.50 -7.23 -5.10
CA ASP A 61 1.89 -5.91 -5.37
C ASP A 61 2.93 -4.78 -5.39
N LEU A 62 3.93 -4.80 -4.50
CA LEU A 62 5.06 -3.86 -4.54
C LEU A 62 5.90 -4.06 -5.81
N GLU A 63 6.31 -5.30 -6.10
CA GLU A 63 7.08 -5.65 -7.31
C GLU A 63 6.29 -5.30 -8.59
N ALA A 64 4.97 -5.50 -8.62
CA ALA A 64 4.12 -5.10 -9.74
C ALA A 64 4.04 -3.57 -9.88
N ARG A 65 3.96 -2.82 -8.78
CA ARG A 65 3.96 -1.35 -8.80
C ARG A 65 5.30 -0.77 -9.21
N GLU A 66 6.40 -1.37 -8.76
CA GLU A 66 7.76 -0.99 -9.19
C GLU A 66 7.93 -1.31 -10.68
N LYS A 67 7.62 -2.53 -11.11
CA LYS A 67 7.72 -2.95 -12.52
C LYS A 67 6.85 -2.09 -13.44
N ASN A 68 5.61 -1.80 -13.06
CA ASN A 68 4.69 -1.00 -13.89
C ASN A 68 4.97 0.50 -13.80
N GLY A 69 5.41 1.00 -12.64
CA GLY A 69 5.80 2.40 -12.42
C GLY A 69 7.09 2.76 -13.15
N VAL A 70 8.13 1.93 -13.03
CA VAL A 70 9.40 2.07 -13.76
C VAL A 70 9.19 1.83 -15.25
N SER A 71 8.38 0.84 -15.66
CA SER A 71 8.02 0.69 -17.08
C SER A 71 7.24 1.89 -17.62
N GLY A 72 6.38 2.53 -16.82
CA GLY A 72 5.66 3.74 -17.20
C GLY A 72 6.54 4.97 -17.34
N LEU A 73 7.57 5.11 -16.50
CA LEU A 73 8.55 6.19 -16.60
C LEU A 73 9.51 5.98 -17.79
N ASN A 74 10.01 4.76 -17.96
CA ASN A 74 10.97 4.40 -19.02
C ASN A 74 10.33 4.29 -20.41
N LYS A 75 9.02 4.01 -20.51
CA LYS A 75 8.30 4.09 -21.80
C LYS A 75 8.16 5.53 -22.28
N ARG A 76 7.87 6.47 -21.38
CA ARG A 76 7.83 7.90 -21.71
C ARG A 76 9.19 8.41 -22.17
N SER A 77 10.29 8.04 -21.49
CA SER A 77 11.62 8.45 -21.95
C SER A 77 11.96 7.87 -23.32
N ARG A 78 11.62 6.60 -23.59
CA ARG A 78 11.90 5.95 -24.88
C ARG A 78 11.08 6.52 -26.04
N ASP A 79 9.81 6.86 -25.81
CA ASP A 79 8.96 7.47 -26.83
C ASP A 79 9.34 8.94 -27.09
N GLU A 80 9.78 9.68 -26.07
CA GLU A 80 10.31 11.04 -26.25
C GLU A 80 11.67 11.04 -26.95
N GLU A 81 12.59 10.14 -26.60
CA GLU A 81 13.90 10.01 -27.25
C GLU A 81 13.77 9.65 -28.75
N ALA A 82 12.80 8.81 -29.11
CA ALA A 82 12.46 8.51 -30.50
C ALA A 82 11.98 9.76 -31.27
N LYS A 83 11.05 10.54 -30.71
CA LYS A 83 10.57 11.80 -31.32
C LYS A 83 11.68 12.84 -31.42
N GLN A 84 12.55 12.91 -30.42
CA GLN A 84 13.64 13.88 -30.38
C GLN A 84 14.71 13.58 -31.45
N ALA A 85 14.96 12.30 -31.74
CA ALA A 85 15.80 11.87 -32.85
C ALA A 85 15.18 12.20 -34.23
N GLU A 86 13.86 12.02 -34.39
CA GLU A 86 13.12 12.39 -35.60
C GLU A 86 13.20 13.90 -35.86
N LEU A 87 12.91 14.74 -34.86
CA LEU A 87 12.99 16.19 -34.94
C LEU A 87 14.40 16.70 -35.29
N GLN A 88 15.46 16.08 -34.75
CA GLN A 88 16.85 16.42 -35.09
C GLN A 88 17.19 16.07 -36.55
N SER A 89 16.66 14.97 -37.09
CA SER A 89 16.81 14.59 -38.49
C SER A 89 16.16 15.61 -39.43
N GLU A 90 14.94 16.06 -39.11
CA GLU A 90 14.23 17.09 -39.86
C GLU A 90 14.94 18.45 -39.83
N LEU A 91 15.39 18.90 -38.65
CA LEU A 91 16.20 20.11 -38.48
C LEU A 91 17.47 20.08 -39.34
N ARG A 92 18.16 18.94 -39.36
CA ARG A 92 19.37 18.75 -40.18
C ARG A 92 19.05 18.85 -41.67
N ARG A 93 18.01 18.16 -42.14
CA ARG A 93 17.54 18.21 -43.53
C ARG A 93 17.18 19.65 -43.94
N LEU A 94 16.44 20.36 -43.10
CA LEU A 94 16.03 21.74 -43.34
C LEU A 94 17.24 22.71 -43.38
N ALA A 95 18.24 22.48 -42.53
CA ALA A 95 19.48 23.27 -42.53
C ALA A 95 20.37 22.99 -43.77
N GLU A 96 20.39 21.76 -44.27
CA GLU A 96 21.07 21.39 -45.52
C GLU A 96 20.35 21.99 -46.75
N GLU A 97 19.01 21.94 -46.80
CA GLU A 97 18.22 22.58 -47.85
C GLU A 97 18.36 24.13 -47.81
N GLY A 98 18.34 24.73 -46.62
CA GLY A 98 18.56 26.16 -46.42
C GLY A 98 19.96 26.63 -46.84
N ARG A 99 20.99 25.79 -46.64
CA ARG A 99 22.34 26.04 -47.18
C ARG A 99 22.36 25.94 -48.71
N LYS A 100 21.76 24.89 -49.29
CA LYS A 100 21.66 24.70 -50.74
C LYS A 100 20.92 25.87 -51.43
N ARG A 101 19.86 26.39 -50.80
CA ARG A 101 19.08 27.54 -51.31
C ARG A 101 19.84 28.86 -51.26
N ARG A 102 20.70 29.08 -50.26
CA ARG A 102 21.62 30.24 -50.21
C ARG A 102 22.70 30.14 -51.27
N ALA A 103 23.42 29.01 -51.34
CA ALA A 103 24.45 28.78 -52.36
C ALA A 103 23.88 28.91 -53.80
N ALA A 104 22.65 28.46 -54.05
CA ALA A 104 21.99 28.63 -55.35
C ALA A 104 21.63 30.10 -55.67
N ARG A 105 21.28 30.92 -54.66
CA ARG A 105 21.07 32.37 -54.83
C ARG A 105 22.39 33.09 -55.05
N GLU A 106 23.40 32.79 -54.25
CA GLU A 106 24.76 33.34 -54.37
C GLU A 106 25.37 33.03 -55.75
N ARG A 107 25.22 31.78 -56.24
CA ARG A 107 25.66 31.42 -57.59
C ARG A 107 24.96 32.23 -58.68
N LYS A 108 23.63 32.42 -58.59
CA LYS A 108 22.89 33.26 -59.56
C LYS A 108 23.27 34.75 -59.46
N MET A 109 23.50 35.26 -58.26
CA MET A 109 24.00 36.63 -58.05
C MET A 109 25.39 36.81 -58.67
N ALA A 110 26.30 35.84 -58.48
CA ALA A 110 27.65 35.86 -59.04
C ALA A 110 27.65 35.73 -60.57
N GLU A 111 26.82 34.84 -61.13
CA GLU A 111 26.63 34.69 -62.58
C GLU A 111 26.09 35.99 -63.21
N ASN A 112 25.06 36.60 -62.61
CA ASN A 112 24.57 37.91 -63.03
C ASN A 112 25.67 38.99 -62.92
N ALA A 113 26.40 39.05 -61.81
CA ALA A 113 27.46 40.04 -61.60
C ALA A 113 28.66 39.90 -62.56
N MET A 114 28.96 38.68 -63.03
CA MET A 114 29.98 38.44 -64.07
C MET A 114 29.47 38.79 -65.48
N SER A 115 28.16 38.91 -65.68
CA SER A 115 27.53 39.23 -66.98
C SER A 115 27.34 40.73 -67.24
N SER A 116 27.62 41.61 -66.26
CA SER A 116 27.35 43.05 -66.34
C SER A 116 28.53 43.93 -65.89
N PRO A 117 29.13 44.77 -66.77
CA PRO A 117 30.06 45.81 -66.33
C PRO A 117 29.32 47.09 -65.89
N THR A 118 29.78 47.66 -64.77
CA THR A 118 29.63 49.08 -64.36
C THR A 118 28.28 49.54 -63.78
N SER A 119 28.24 49.76 -62.46
CA SER A 119 28.02 51.09 -61.81
C SER A 119 27.61 50.96 -60.33
N VAL A 120 28.08 51.89 -59.48
CA VAL A 120 27.71 52.03 -58.05
C VAL A 120 26.74 53.22 -57.90
N PRO A 121 25.84 53.24 -56.89
CA PRO A 121 26.12 54.09 -55.71
C PRO A 121 25.53 53.60 -54.36
N LEU A 122 25.90 54.33 -53.29
CA LEU A 122 25.56 54.09 -51.87
C LEU A 122 24.07 54.30 -51.52
N LYS A 123 23.59 53.63 -50.44
CA LYS A 123 22.96 54.34 -49.29
C LYS A 123 22.87 53.52 -47.99
N GLU A 124 22.67 54.24 -46.90
CA GLU A 124 22.81 53.84 -45.49
C GLU A 124 21.52 53.30 -44.84
N SER A 125 21.58 53.12 -43.51
CA SER A 125 20.49 52.88 -42.55
C SER A 125 20.08 51.40 -42.37
N SER A 126 19.55 50.93 -41.23
CA SER A 126 19.54 51.43 -39.84
C SER A 126 18.82 50.39 -38.94
N HIS A 127 18.73 50.64 -37.63
CA HIS A 127 17.88 49.93 -36.63
C HIS A 127 18.25 48.47 -36.28
N GLY A 128 19.02 48.33 -35.19
CA GLY A 128 18.87 47.17 -34.33
C GLY A 128 17.51 47.20 -33.59
N LYS A 129 17.03 46.03 -33.18
CA LYS A 129 15.86 45.89 -32.28
C LYS A 129 16.17 44.86 -31.20
N ASN A 130 16.46 45.34 -29.99
CA ASN A 130 16.29 44.54 -28.79
C ASN A 130 14.78 44.28 -28.66
N HIS A 131 14.37 43.01 -28.63
CA HIS A 131 12.97 42.67 -28.44
C HIS A 131 12.72 42.48 -26.94
N GLU A 132 12.44 43.58 -26.25
CA GLU A 132 11.84 43.50 -24.92
C GLU A 132 10.46 42.85 -25.05
N ILE A 133 10.15 41.96 -24.11
CA ILE A 133 8.86 41.27 -24.03
C ILE A 133 8.00 42.06 -23.03
N PRO A 134 6.85 42.63 -23.45
CA PRO A 134 5.96 43.32 -22.53
C PRO A 134 5.32 42.30 -21.58
N VAL A 135 5.53 42.47 -20.28
CA VAL A 135 4.95 41.60 -19.25
C VAL A 135 3.48 41.94 -19.06
N THR A 136 2.58 41.06 -19.49
CA THR A 136 1.12 41.21 -19.32
C THR A 136 0.68 40.65 -17.96
N CYS A 137 1.00 41.36 -16.87
CA CYS A 137 0.77 40.89 -15.49
C CYS A 137 -0.70 40.58 -15.13
N THR A 138 -1.69 41.12 -15.85
CA THR A 138 -3.11 41.04 -15.44
C THR A 138 -3.77 39.70 -15.73
N GLU A 139 -3.38 39.00 -16.79
CA GLU A 139 -4.01 37.72 -17.15
C GLU A 139 -3.64 36.58 -16.19
N ASP A 140 -2.43 36.61 -15.63
CA ASP A 140 -2.00 35.60 -14.66
C ASP A 140 -2.64 35.81 -13.28
N GLU A 141 -2.94 37.07 -12.89
CA GLU A 141 -3.67 37.38 -11.66
C GLU A 141 -5.11 36.82 -11.70
N GLU A 142 -5.88 37.06 -12.78
CA GLU A 142 -7.23 36.47 -12.96
C GLU A 142 -7.20 34.93 -12.95
N LYS A 143 -6.12 34.35 -13.47
CA LYS A 143 -5.92 32.89 -13.55
C LYS A 143 -5.61 32.29 -12.18
N ILE A 144 -4.89 33.02 -11.33
CA ILE A 144 -4.64 32.68 -9.92
C ILE A 144 -5.97 32.71 -9.14
N GLU A 145 -6.76 33.79 -9.25
CA GLU A 145 -8.06 33.88 -8.56
C GLU A 145 -9.01 32.74 -8.94
N ARG A 146 -9.07 32.40 -10.24
CA ARG A 146 -9.89 31.29 -10.75
C ARG A 146 -9.43 29.93 -10.23
N LEU A 147 -8.12 29.74 -10.01
CA LEU A 147 -7.58 28.53 -9.40
C LEU A 147 -7.90 28.46 -7.90
N GLU A 148 -7.81 29.57 -7.17
CA GLU A 148 -8.16 29.62 -5.75
C GLU A 148 -9.64 29.33 -5.48
N GLN A 149 -10.54 29.89 -6.29
CA GLN A 149 -11.98 29.59 -6.20
C GLN A 149 -12.24 28.09 -6.37
N ARG A 150 -11.57 27.46 -7.34
CA ARG A 150 -11.68 26.02 -7.62
C ARG A 150 -11.10 25.15 -6.49
N ILE A 151 -10.08 25.63 -5.77
CA ILE A 151 -9.54 24.96 -4.59
C ILE A 151 -10.56 25.02 -3.44
N ARG A 152 -11.09 26.21 -3.11
CA ARG A 152 -12.11 26.40 -2.06
C ARG A 152 -13.34 25.53 -2.29
N GLU A 153 -13.89 25.53 -3.50
CA GLU A 153 -15.05 24.69 -3.86
C GLU A 153 -14.74 23.19 -3.68
N ALA A 154 -13.56 22.73 -4.11
CA ALA A 154 -13.15 21.34 -3.98
C ALA A 154 -12.95 20.91 -2.52
N GLU A 155 -12.49 21.80 -1.64
CA GLU A 155 -12.37 21.55 -0.20
C GLU A 155 -13.73 21.48 0.48
N GLU A 156 -14.64 22.41 0.20
CA GLU A 156 -16.02 22.36 0.67
C GLU A 156 -16.73 21.07 0.22
N ALA A 157 -16.60 20.69 -1.06
CA ALA A 157 -17.18 19.46 -1.59
C ALA A 157 -16.63 18.21 -0.88
N LYS A 158 -15.32 18.19 -0.55
CA LYS A 158 -14.69 17.13 0.26
C LYS A 158 -15.20 17.15 1.70
N ALA A 159 -15.40 18.32 2.33
CA ALA A 159 -15.94 18.45 3.67
C ALA A 159 -17.40 17.95 3.74
N LYS A 160 -18.26 18.43 2.84
CA LYS A 160 -19.66 18.00 2.68
C LYS A 160 -19.76 16.47 2.45
N ARG A 161 -18.90 15.89 1.61
CA ARG A 161 -18.81 14.42 1.41
C ARG A 161 -18.33 13.67 2.67
N LYS A 162 -17.37 14.20 3.43
CA LYS A 162 -16.91 13.61 4.70
C LYS A 162 -18.02 13.63 5.76
N LEU A 163 -18.77 14.74 5.87
CA LEU A 163 -19.91 14.87 6.78
C LEU A 163 -21.05 13.91 6.41
N LYS A 164 -21.43 13.83 5.13
CA LYS A 164 -22.44 12.86 4.65
C LYS A 164 -22.03 11.41 4.94
N ARG A 165 -20.74 11.06 4.76
CA ARG A 165 -20.20 9.74 5.13
C ARG A 165 -20.23 9.48 6.63
N LYS A 166 -19.98 10.47 7.48
CA LYS A 166 -20.11 10.35 8.94
C LYS A 166 -21.57 10.12 9.35
N ALA A 167 -22.51 10.90 8.79
CA ALA A 167 -23.94 10.73 9.06
C ALA A 167 -24.45 9.34 8.63
N GLN A 168 -24.13 8.91 7.41
CA GLN A 168 -24.53 7.59 6.89
C GLN A 168 -23.91 6.42 7.70
N LYS A 169 -22.68 6.59 8.22
CA LYS A 169 -22.03 5.57 9.06
C LYS A 169 -22.51 5.60 10.53
N GLY A 170 -23.06 6.73 10.98
CA GLY A 170 -23.66 6.88 12.31
C GLY A 170 -25.10 6.34 12.42
N GLY A 171 -25.86 6.34 11.32
CA GLY A 171 -27.26 5.91 11.30
C GLY A 171 -27.51 4.40 11.23
N LEU A 172 -26.49 3.56 11.12
CA LEU A 172 -26.65 2.11 10.92
C LEU A 172 -26.44 1.29 12.22
N LYS A 173 -27.08 1.72 13.32
CA LYS A 173 -27.08 1.02 14.63
C LYS A 173 -28.35 1.28 15.46
N THR A 174 -29.51 0.87 14.95
CA THR A 174 -30.72 0.65 15.77
C THR A 174 -31.57 -0.47 15.18
N SER A 175 -32.14 -1.30 16.06
CA SER A 175 -33.30 -2.20 15.86
C SER A 175 -33.29 -3.17 14.67
N ILE A 176 -33.03 -4.44 14.95
CA ILE A 176 -33.85 -5.58 14.51
C ILE A 176 -33.74 -6.67 15.60
N ASP A 177 -34.76 -6.70 16.44
CA ASP A 177 -35.14 -7.76 17.39
C ASP A 177 -36.64 -7.54 17.63
N ASP A 178 -37.51 -8.26 16.90
CA ASP A 178 -38.82 -8.76 17.39
C ASP A 178 -39.62 -9.54 16.31
N GLU A 179 -39.69 -10.86 16.52
CA GLU A 179 -40.83 -11.80 16.43
C GLU A 179 -41.90 -11.87 15.30
N SER A 180 -42.17 -13.14 14.93
CA SER A 180 -43.37 -13.73 14.26
C SER A 180 -43.60 -13.45 12.76
N SER A 181 -43.91 -14.40 11.86
CA SER A 181 -44.83 -15.56 11.97
C SER A 181 -44.72 -16.55 10.78
N HIS A 182 -44.99 -17.85 11.01
CA HIS A 182 -45.49 -18.94 10.11
C HIS A 182 -45.12 -18.95 8.60
N THR A 183 -44.64 -20.02 7.96
CA THR A 183 -44.70 -21.50 8.16
C THR A 183 -43.34 -22.15 7.75
N GLY A 184 -43.06 -23.47 7.74
CA GLY A 184 -43.83 -24.70 8.01
C GLY A 184 -43.07 -25.99 7.61
N SER A 185 -43.57 -27.16 8.05
CA SER A 185 -43.00 -28.53 7.88
C SER A 185 -41.63 -28.80 8.53
N SER A 186 -41.21 -30.03 8.85
CA SER A 186 -41.85 -31.27 9.37
C SER A 186 -40.72 -32.32 9.48
N LEU A 187 -40.82 -33.30 10.39
CA LEU A 187 -39.81 -34.34 10.71
C LEU A 187 -38.56 -33.78 11.45
N GLY A 188 -38.18 -34.21 12.65
CA GLY A 188 -38.76 -35.18 13.58
C GLY A 188 -37.89 -36.41 13.78
N GLU A 189 -37.03 -36.39 14.81
CA GLU A 189 -36.51 -37.58 15.51
C GLU A 189 -36.04 -37.16 16.92
N GLN A 190 -36.13 -38.06 17.91
CA GLN A 190 -36.28 -37.65 19.32
C GLN A 190 -35.12 -37.98 20.28
N ARG A 191 -34.83 -37.02 21.19
CA ARG A 191 -34.40 -37.22 22.59
C ARG A 191 -33.01 -37.91 22.79
N LYS A 192 -32.33 -37.86 23.94
CA LYS A 192 -32.74 -37.65 25.35
C LYS A 192 -31.73 -36.80 26.13
N HIS A 193 -32.23 -35.95 27.02
CA HIS A 193 -31.43 -35.36 28.10
C HIS A 193 -31.20 -36.38 29.23
N ILE A 194 -30.05 -36.30 29.90
CA ILE A 194 -29.84 -36.82 31.26
C ILE A 194 -29.14 -35.70 32.06
N PRO A 195 -29.67 -35.25 33.22
CA PRO A 195 -29.04 -34.23 34.05
C PRO A 195 -28.48 -34.82 35.35
N LEU A 196 -27.18 -34.66 35.63
CA LEU A 196 -26.65 -34.84 36.99
C LEU A 196 -25.54 -33.84 37.33
N LYS A 197 -25.66 -33.26 38.52
CA LYS A 197 -24.63 -32.50 39.24
C LYS A 197 -23.58 -33.50 39.78
N LEU A 198 -22.32 -33.10 39.95
CA LEU A 198 -21.65 -33.02 41.28
C LEU A 198 -20.21 -32.48 41.16
N SER A 199 -19.75 -31.85 42.24
CA SER A 199 -18.44 -31.22 42.43
C SER A 199 -17.27 -32.18 42.66
N LYS A 200 -16.07 -31.80 42.19
CA LYS A 200 -14.85 -31.80 43.04
C LYS A 200 -13.84 -30.77 42.50
N ALA A 201 -13.12 -30.12 43.41
CA ALA A 201 -12.06 -29.18 43.07
C ALA A 201 -10.74 -29.89 42.76
N SER A 202 -10.00 -29.37 41.79
CA SER A 202 -8.54 -29.49 41.72
C SER A 202 -7.95 -28.16 41.26
N SER A 203 -7.08 -27.59 42.09
CA SER A 203 -6.45 -26.30 41.87
C SER A 203 -5.20 -26.44 41.00
N SER A 204 -5.32 -26.09 39.72
CA SER A 204 -4.17 -25.93 38.82
C SER A 204 -3.80 -24.45 38.70
N PRO A 205 -2.52 -24.06 38.77
CA PRO A 205 -2.12 -22.66 38.73
C PRO A 205 -2.42 -22.06 37.36
N LYS A 206 -3.08 -20.90 37.36
CA LYS A 206 -3.33 -20.11 36.15
C LYS A 206 -2.02 -19.50 35.65
N ILE A 207 -1.33 -20.21 34.76
CA ILE A 207 -0.31 -19.57 33.92
C ILE A 207 -1.07 -18.67 32.94
N SER A 208 -1.23 -17.40 33.32
CA SER A 208 -1.83 -16.37 32.47
C SER A 208 -0.87 -16.04 31.33
N SER A 209 -0.94 -16.82 30.25
CA SER A 209 -0.42 -16.37 28.96
C SER A 209 -1.12 -15.04 28.63
N PRO A 210 -0.36 -13.95 28.36
CA PRO A 210 -0.98 -12.68 28.02
C PRO A 210 -1.63 -12.83 26.66
N SER A 211 -2.95 -13.01 26.64
CA SER A 211 -3.73 -12.97 25.41
C SER A 211 -3.52 -11.60 24.78
N PHE A 212 -2.78 -11.55 23.67
CA PHE A 212 -2.58 -10.33 22.90
C PHE A 212 -3.90 -10.01 22.16
N SER A 213 -4.90 -9.58 22.93
CA SER A 213 -6.10 -8.97 22.39
C SER A 213 -5.66 -7.70 21.67
N MET A 214 -5.87 -7.66 20.35
CA MET A 214 -5.62 -6.44 19.59
C MET A 214 -6.37 -5.29 20.26
N PRO A 215 -5.69 -4.17 20.59
CA PRO A 215 -6.33 -3.03 21.23
C PRO A 215 -7.57 -2.63 20.43
N LYS A 216 -8.69 -2.42 21.12
CA LYS A 216 -9.86 -1.80 20.52
C LYS A 216 -9.48 -0.37 20.14
N ASN A 217 -10.15 0.22 19.15
CA ASN A 217 -9.65 1.46 18.51
C ASN A 217 -9.45 2.65 19.48
N ASP A 218 -10.07 2.62 20.65
CA ASP A 218 -9.95 3.62 21.71
C ASP A 218 -8.64 3.49 22.54
N ASP A 219 -8.08 2.28 22.62
CA ASP A 219 -6.87 1.97 23.40
C ASP A 219 -5.59 2.61 22.79
N PHE A 220 -5.56 2.82 21.47
CA PHE A 220 -4.42 3.46 20.79
C PHE A 220 -4.28 4.93 21.19
N ALA A 221 -5.39 5.66 21.30
CA ALA A 221 -5.38 7.07 21.73
C ALA A 221 -4.91 7.19 23.19
N ALA A 222 -5.40 6.30 24.07
CA ALA A 222 -4.94 6.20 25.46
C ALA A 222 -3.44 5.85 25.54
N THR A 223 -2.96 4.95 24.69
CA THR A 223 -1.54 4.56 24.61
C THR A 223 -0.65 5.73 24.18
N MET A 224 -1.06 6.49 23.15
CA MET A 224 -0.33 7.68 22.68
C MET A 224 -0.34 8.82 23.71
N ALA A 225 -1.45 9.01 24.44
CA ALA A 225 -1.52 9.97 25.54
C ALA A 225 -0.56 9.58 26.68
N ARG A 226 -0.52 8.30 27.06
CA ARG A 226 0.40 7.77 28.08
C ARG A 226 1.87 7.90 27.66
N LEU A 227 2.18 7.69 26.37
CA LEU A 227 3.53 7.87 25.83
C LEU A 227 4.00 9.33 25.97
N ARG A 228 3.18 10.29 25.51
CA ARG A 228 3.47 11.73 25.59
C ARG A 228 3.58 12.23 27.03
N ALA A 229 2.75 11.71 27.94
CA ALA A 229 2.83 12.04 29.37
C ALA A 229 4.15 11.54 29.98
N ALA A 230 4.61 10.34 29.62
CA ALA A 230 5.89 9.80 30.07
C ALA A 230 7.10 10.56 29.51
N GLU A 231 7.02 11.04 28.27
CA GLU A 231 8.04 11.88 27.63
C GLU A 231 8.13 13.26 28.30
N LYS A 232 6.98 13.92 28.51
CA LYS A 232 6.92 15.20 29.24
C LYS A 232 7.48 15.06 30.67
N ALA A 233 7.14 13.98 31.38
CA ALA A 233 7.65 13.69 32.72
C ALA A 233 9.16 13.34 32.78
N ARG A 234 9.81 13.06 31.64
CA ARG A 234 11.28 13.02 31.55
C ARG A 234 11.84 14.43 31.41
N GLN A 235 11.34 15.20 30.44
CA GLN A 235 11.75 16.59 30.20
C GLN A 235 11.64 17.44 31.48
N GLU A 236 10.55 17.31 32.24
CA GLU A 236 10.35 18.01 33.51
C GLU A 236 11.36 17.60 34.60
N LYS A 237 11.78 16.33 34.63
CA LYS A 237 12.81 15.85 35.56
C LYS A 237 14.20 16.32 35.19
N ASP A 238 14.48 16.43 33.90
CA ASP A 238 15.77 16.90 33.42
C ASP A 238 15.86 18.42 33.65
N LEU A 239 14.83 19.21 33.30
CA LEU A 239 14.74 20.63 33.66
C LEU A 239 14.90 20.87 35.16
N LYS A 240 14.25 20.07 36.01
CA LYS A 240 14.37 20.21 37.48
C LYS A 240 15.76 19.88 38.01
N LYS A 241 16.56 19.06 37.32
CA LYS A 241 17.98 18.87 37.65
C LYS A 241 18.78 20.10 37.27
N GLU A 242 18.64 20.59 36.05
CA GLU A 242 19.30 21.82 35.58
C GLU A 242 18.99 23.01 36.51
N GLU A 243 17.74 23.16 36.97
CA GLU A 243 17.35 24.16 37.98
C GLU A 243 18.04 23.93 39.34
N SER A 244 18.18 22.68 39.79
CA SER A 244 18.87 22.37 41.05
C SER A 244 20.40 22.50 40.97
N GLU A 245 20.99 22.27 39.80
CA GLU A 245 22.42 22.40 39.54
C GLU A 245 22.80 23.87 39.37
N THR A 246 22.01 24.65 38.62
CA THR A 246 22.18 26.11 38.53
C THR A 246 21.95 26.83 39.86
N ALA A 247 21.01 26.36 40.69
CA ALA A 247 20.80 26.90 42.04
C ALA A 247 21.86 26.47 43.08
N GLN A 248 22.77 25.54 42.75
CA GLN A 248 23.92 25.19 43.60
C GLN A 248 25.22 25.92 43.20
N VAL A 249 25.22 26.63 42.07
CA VAL A 249 26.39 27.34 41.53
C VAL A 249 26.34 28.86 41.81
N LEU A 250 25.27 29.33 42.46
CA LEU A 250 25.07 30.70 42.98
C LEU A 250 25.24 30.77 44.50
#